data_AF-A0A644VSK6-F1
#
_entry.id   AF-A0A644VSK6-F1
#
_cell.length_a   1.000
_cell.length_b   1.000
_cell.length_c   1.000
_cell.angle_alpha   90.00
_cell.angle_beta   90.00
_cell.angle_gamma   90.00
#
_symmetry.space_group_name_H-M   'P 1'
#
loop_
_entity.id
_entity.type
_entity.pdbx_description
1 polymer ?
#
loop_
_entity_poly.entity_id
_entity_poly.type
_entity_poly.pdbx_seq_one_letter_code
_entity_poly.pdbx_strand_id
1 'polypeptide(L)'
;MQYLVLTHDNGTINWNNHTILLKAEAAHVWELYKNNKIRSIWFTDHKDAVLLLEADTKDQATVMIEELPLVKSKLINYTIETLLPYTGLERILDGTN
;
A
#
# COMPACT_ATOMS: atom_id res chain seq x y z
N MET A 1 2.85 -13.66 1.47
CA MET A 1 3.73 -12.72 2.22
C MET A 1 2.98 -11.41 2.44
N GLN A 2 3.45 -10.57 3.37
CA GLN A 2 2.85 -9.27 3.66
C GLN A 2 3.79 -8.14 3.28
N TYR A 3 3.22 -7.05 2.76
CA TYR A 3 3.95 -5.87 2.32
C TYR A 3 3.29 -4.60 2.85
N LEU A 4 4.10 -3.65 3.30
CA LEU A 4 3.65 -2.31 3.61
C LEU A 4 3.87 -1.45 2.37
N VAL A 5 2.81 -0.80 1.90
CA VAL A 5 2.89 0.17 0.82
C VAL A 5 2.54 1.53 1.37
N LEU A 6 3.42 2.51 1.17
CA LEU A 6 3.17 3.90 1.51
C LEU A 6 3.18 4.71 0.21
N THR A 7 2.07 5.36 -0.11
CA THR A 7 1.98 6.25 -1.27
C THR A 7 2.52 7.62 -0.93
N HIS A 8 2.78 8.44 -1.94
CA HIS A 8 3.01 9.87 -1.77
C HIS A 8 2.66 10.63 -3.05
N ASP A 9 2.06 11.80 -2.87
CA ASP A 9 1.72 12.70 -3.97
C ASP A 9 2.98 13.12 -4.74
N ASN A 10 2.91 13.07 -6.07
CA ASN A 10 3.96 13.58 -6.93
C ASN A 10 3.80 15.10 -7.14
N GLY A 11 4.25 15.86 -6.13
CA GLY A 11 4.13 17.31 -6.10
C GLY A 11 2.74 17.80 -5.70
N THR A 12 2.37 19.02 -6.13
CA THR A 12 1.06 19.61 -5.80
C THR A 12 0.00 19.19 -6.82
N ILE A 13 -0.98 18.40 -6.39
CA ILE A 13 -2.02 17.84 -7.27
C ILE A 13 -3.37 18.47 -6.94
N ASN A 14 -4.06 18.97 -7.96
CA ASN A 14 -5.44 19.42 -7.81
C ASN A 14 -6.41 18.25 -8.00
N TRP A 15 -6.70 17.55 -6.91
CA TRP A 15 -7.57 16.38 -6.89
C TRP A 15 -8.98 16.60 -7.46
N ASN A 16 -9.49 17.84 -7.46
CA ASN A 16 -10.79 18.16 -8.04
C ASN A 16 -10.85 17.93 -9.55
N ASN A 17 -9.70 17.95 -10.24
CA ASN A 17 -9.62 17.70 -11.68
C ASN A 17 -9.55 16.21 -12.02
N HIS A 18 -9.44 15.32 -11.02
CA HIS A 18 -9.19 13.89 -11.21
C HIS A 18 -10.33 13.02 -10.68
N THR A 19 -11.54 13.55 -10.51
CA THR A 19 -12.68 12.82 -9.91
C THR A 19 -13.01 11.48 -10.58
N ILE A 20 -12.95 11.40 -11.91
CA ILE A 20 -13.14 10.15 -12.66
C ILE A 20 -12.05 9.13 -12.30
N LEU A 21 -10.80 9.59 -12.26
CA LEU A 21 -9.65 8.74 -11.96
C LEU A 21 -9.66 8.27 -10.49
N LEU A 22 -10.03 9.15 -9.56
CA LEU A 22 -10.21 8.83 -8.14
C LEU A 22 -11.31 7.77 -7.94
N LYS A 23 -12.39 7.83 -8.71
CA LYS A 23 -13.44 6.81 -8.67
C LYS A 23 -12.92 5.46 -9.20
N ALA A 24 -12.11 5.47 -10.26
CA ALA A 24 -11.48 4.27 -10.80
C ALA A 24 -10.47 3.68 -9.79
N GLU A 25 -9.68 4.53 -9.14
CA GLU A 25 -8.76 4.15 -8.07
C GLU A 25 -9.50 3.45 -6.93
N ALA A 26 -10.54 4.10 -6.40
CA ALA A 26 -11.34 3.56 -5.32
C ALA A 26 -11.99 2.22 -5.69
N ALA A 27 -12.48 2.08 -6.94
CA ALA A 27 -13.02 0.81 -7.43
C ALA A 27 -11.95 -0.29 -7.47
N HIS A 28 -10.74 0.02 -7.96
CA HIS A 28 -9.65 -0.94 -8.02
C HIS A 28 -9.23 -1.39 -6.61
N VAL A 29 -8.97 -0.43 -5.72
CA VAL A 29 -8.60 -0.71 -4.32
C VAL A 29 -9.69 -1.52 -3.62
N TRP A 30 -10.97 -1.23 -3.90
CA TRP A 30 -12.09 -2.00 -3.37
C TRP A 30 -12.11 -3.45 -3.83
N GLU A 31 -11.84 -3.72 -5.11
CA GLU A 31 -11.71 -5.10 -5.61
C GLU A 31 -10.56 -5.84 -4.94
N LEU A 32 -9.39 -5.21 -4.78
CA LEU A 32 -8.25 -5.81 -4.09
C LEU A 32 -8.58 -6.10 -2.62
N TYR A 33 -9.28 -5.19 -1.95
CA TYR A 33 -9.71 -5.37 -0.57
C TYR A 33 -10.67 -6.56 -0.42
N LYS A 34 -11.73 -6.64 -1.24
CA LYS A 34 -12.68 -7.75 -1.22
C LYS A 34 -12.03 -9.11 -1.48
N ASN A 35 -10.98 -9.14 -2.31
CA ASN A 35 -10.23 -10.35 -2.63
C ASN A 35 -9.10 -10.67 -1.63
N ASN A 36 -9.09 -10.00 -0.45
CA ASN A 36 -8.09 -10.15 0.60
C ASN A 36 -6.66 -9.83 0.16
N LYS A 37 -6.46 -9.12 -0.96
CA LYS A 37 -5.14 -8.66 -1.40
C LYS A 37 -4.71 -7.41 -0.66
N ILE A 38 -5.65 -6.56 -0.26
CA ILE A 38 -5.40 -5.48 0.70
C ILE A 38 -6.12 -5.87 2.00
N ARG A 39 -5.37 -5.94 3.10
CA ARG A 39 -5.88 -6.31 4.43
C ARG A 39 -6.38 -5.09 5.20
N SER A 40 -5.69 -3.97 5.04
CA SER A 40 -5.97 -2.75 5.76
C SER A 40 -5.53 -1.53 4.97
N ILE A 41 -6.21 -0.42 5.20
CA ILE A 41 -6.00 0.87 4.53
C ILE A 41 -6.02 1.95 5.61
N TRP A 42 -5.01 2.80 5.62
CA TRP A 42 -4.93 3.96 6.51
C TRP A 42 -4.47 5.20 5.73
N PHE A 43 -4.60 6.36 6.38
CA PHE A 43 -3.96 7.58 5.93
C PHE A 43 -2.92 8.04 6.94
N THR A 44 -1.82 8.58 6.44
CA THR A 44 -0.89 9.40 7.24
C THR A 44 -1.54 10.74 7.58
N ASP A 45 -0.92 11.50 8.47
CA ASP A 45 -1.26 12.91 8.74
C ASP A 45 -1.13 13.80 7.50
N HIS A 46 -0.26 13.44 6.56
CA HIS A 46 -0.11 14.07 5.24
C HIS A 46 -1.16 13.65 4.20
N LYS A 47 -2.12 12.78 4.57
CA LYS A 47 -3.14 12.19 3.69
C LYS A 47 -2.58 11.25 2.62
N ASP A 48 -1.40 10.69 2.85
CA ASP A 48 -0.88 9.60 2.03
C ASP A 48 -1.51 8.28 2.44
N ALA A 49 -1.80 7.41 1.48
CA ALA A 49 -2.37 6.10 1.76
C ALA A 49 -1.29 5.12 2.25
N VAL A 50 -1.61 4.36 3.28
CA VAL A 50 -0.84 3.22 3.78
C VAL A 50 -1.65 1.95 3.59
N LEU A 51 -1.10 0.98 2.89
CA LEU A 51 -1.75 -0.29 2.59
C LEU A 51 -0.95 -1.45 3.19
N LEU A 52 -1.66 -2.38 3.82
CA LEU A 52 -1.13 -3.70 4.14
C LEU A 52 -1.56 -4.67 3.03
N LEU A 53 -0.63 -5.05 2.16
CA LEU A 53 -0.86 -5.89 0.98
C LEU A 53 -0.44 -7.35 1.23
N GLU A 54 -1.18 -8.29 0.64
CA GLU A 54 -0.84 -9.72 0.59
C GLU A 54 -0.60 -10.20 -0.84
N ALA A 55 0.60 -10.74 -1.08
CA ALA A 55 1.01 -11.37 -2.33
C ALA A 55 2.02 -12.49 -2.07
N ASP A 56 2.21 -13.40 -3.03
CA ASP A 56 3.15 -14.52 -2.85
C ASP A 56 4.61 -14.06 -2.98
N THR A 57 4.85 -13.05 -3.82
CA THR A 57 6.17 -12.48 -4.06
C THR A 57 6.13 -10.95 -4.07
N LYS A 58 7.30 -10.32 -3.90
CA LYS A 58 7.42 -8.86 -3.98
C LYS A 58 7.05 -8.35 -5.37
N ASP A 59 7.43 -9.07 -6.42
CA ASP A 59 7.10 -8.69 -7.80
C ASP A 59 5.59 -8.68 -8.04
N GLN A 60 4.86 -9.68 -7.54
CA GLN A 60 3.40 -9.68 -7.62
C GLN A 60 2.79 -8.48 -6.87
N ALA A 61 3.29 -8.17 -5.69
CA ALA A 61 2.86 -7.01 -4.93
C ALA A 61 3.10 -5.70 -5.68
N THR A 62 4.31 -5.54 -6.26
CA THR A 62 4.69 -4.41 -7.09
C THR A 62 3.73 -4.27 -8.27
N VAL A 63 3.47 -5.35 -9.02
CA VAL A 63 2.54 -5.31 -10.16
C VAL A 63 1.14 -4.86 -9.73
N MET A 64 0.60 -5.37 -8.62
CA MET A 64 -0.72 -4.94 -8.12
C MET A 64 -0.77 -3.44 -7.84
N ILE A 65 0.28 -2.87 -7.25
CA ILE A 65 0.35 -1.42 -6.97
C ILE A 65 0.58 -0.60 -8.24
N GLU A 66 1.43 -1.07 -9.15
CA GLU A 66 1.63 -0.45 -10.46
C GLU A 66 0.38 -0.49 -11.35
N GLU A 67 -0.58 -1.36 -11.03
CA GLU A 67 -1.85 -1.43 -11.72
C GLU A 67 -2.89 -0.40 -11.26
N LEU A 68 -2.66 0.23 -10.11
CA LEU A 68 -3.52 1.27 -9.57
C LEU A 68 -3.58 2.49 -10.49
N PRO A 69 -4.78 2.98 -10.85
CA PRO A 69 -4.95 4.12 -11.75
C PRO A 69 -4.12 5.37 -11.42
N LEU A 70 -3.98 5.75 -10.15
CA LEU A 70 -3.18 6.90 -9.74
C LEU A 70 -1.67 6.69 -9.93
N VAL A 71 -1.19 5.47 -9.65
CA VAL A 71 0.21 5.08 -9.87
C VAL A 71 0.52 5.04 -11.37
N LYS A 72 -0.34 4.39 -12.17
CA LYS A 72 -0.21 4.36 -13.65
C LYS A 72 -0.16 5.77 -14.26
N SER A 73 -0.96 6.68 -13.71
CA SER A 73 -1.02 8.07 -14.16
C SER A 73 0.14 8.93 -13.65
N LYS A 74 1.05 8.35 -12.84
CA LYS A 74 2.21 9.03 -12.23
C LYS A 74 1.84 10.22 -11.34
N LEU A 75 0.60 10.22 -10.84
CA LEU A 75 0.11 11.23 -9.89
C LEU A 75 0.61 10.92 -8.49
N ILE A 76 0.76 9.66 -8.15
CA ILE A 76 1.38 9.25 -6.90
C ILE A 76 2.55 8.31 -7.19
N ASN A 77 3.52 8.35 -6.30
CA ASN A 77 4.58 7.35 -6.19
C ASN A 77 4.32 6.50 -4.95
N TYR A 78 5.13 5.47 -4.77
CA TYR A 78 5.00 4.59 -3.61
C TYR A 78 6.35 4.02 -3.18
N THR A 79 6.42 3.62 -1.91
CA THR A 79 7.44 2.71 -1.40
C THR A 79 6.78 1.39 -1.01
N ILE A 80 7.52 0.29 -1.16
CA ILE A 80 7.05 -1.05 -0.80
C ILE A 80 8.09 -1.81 0.01
N GLU A 81 7.71 -2.16 1.23
CA GLU A 81 8.56 -2.88 2.18
C GLU A 81 7.99 -4.26 2.49
N THR A 82 8.86 -5.27 2.54
CA THR A 82 8.48 -6.62 2.94
C THR A 82 8.32 -6.66 4.46
N LEU A 83 7.17 -7.09 4.95
CA LEU A 83 6.94 -7.30 6.37
C LEU A 83 7.29 -8.73 6.74
N LEU A 84 8.20 -8.85 7.71
CA LEU A 84 8.58 -10.11 8.31
C LEU A 84 7.94 -10.22 9.69
N PRO A 85 7.51 -11.43 10.11
CA PRO A 85 7.03 -11.63 11.45
C PRO A 85 8.13 -11.29 12.46
N TYR A 86 7.76 -10.53 13.48
CA TYR A 86 8.67 -10.26 14.57
C TYR A 86 8.76 -11.48 15.49
N THR A 87 9.89 -12.19 15.47
CA THR A 87 10.12 -13.42 16.27
C THR A 87 10.93 -13.17 17.54
N GLY A 88 11.26 -11.91 17.86
CA GLY A 88 12.18 -11.57 18.93
C GLY A 88 11.60 -11.55 20.34
N LEU A 89 10.27 -11.65 20.52
CA LEU A 89 9.63 -11.46 21.82
C LEU A 89 10.12 -12.47 22.87
N GLU A 90 10.11 -13.77 22.55
CA GLU A 90 10.55 -14.83 23.47
C GLU A 90 12.00 -14.61 23.90
N ARG A 91 12.89 -14.41 22.93
CA ARG A 91 14.32 -14.14 23.16
C ARG A 91 14.55 -12.95 24.11
N ILE A 92 13.84 -11.85 23.90
CA ILE A 92 13.97 -10.63 24.73
C ILE A 92 13.41 -10.87 26.13
N LEU A 93 12.25 -11.54 26.25
CA LEU A 93 11.65 -11.87 27.54
C LEU A 93 12.55 -12.79 28.37
N ASP A 94 13.26 -13.70 27.71
CA ASP A 94 14.23 -14.62 28.33
C ASP A 94 15.60 -13.96 28.61
N GLY A 95 15.77 -12.67 28.27
CA GLY A 95 16.99 -11.92 28.55
C GLY A 95 18.21 -12.34 27.73
N THR A 96 18.00 -13.00 26.60
CA THR A 96 19.09 -13.46 25.72
C THR A 96 19.26 -12.53 24.53
N ASN A 97 20.50 -12.20 24.17
CA ASN A 97 20.82 -11.31 23.04
C ASN A 97 20.75 -12.04 21.70
#